data_AF-A0A956F3M5-F1
#
_entry.id   AF-A0A956F3M5-F1
#
_cell.length_a   1.000
_cell.length_b   1.000
_cell.length_c   1.000
_cell.angle_alpha   90.00
_cell.angle_beta   90.00
_cell.angle_gamma   90.00
#
_symmetry.space_group_name_H-M   'P 1'
#
loop_
_entity.id
_entity.type
_entity.pdbx_description
1 polymer ?
#
loop_
_entity_poly.entity_id
_entity_poly.type
_entity_poly.pdbx_seq_one_letter_code
_entity_poly.pdbx_strand_id
1 'polypeptide(L)'
;EAAQLPTLKAGPQERVLRRACGRLLHIDDATRIEAFSRLVSVTAVPKRGILEAREERLLRMLVASVTGSVVDKHAGLYDGSRLLLSHPQILEEIKQLLAVLAERMGHLGRPLPELPEVPLELHARYTRVEILAAFGVGEGARVLPWQTGVFWVDSVPADLFAFTLDKTKGQFSPTTRYRDYAISPNLIHWESQSVTRADSETGLRYQRHAEQGSYVMLFARHRVDDRSFYFLGPARYVSHESERPMSITWRLKHALPGDLFASFAAAVA
;
A
#
# COMPACT_ATOMS: atom_id res chain seq x y z
N GLU A 1 -17.42 25.21 5.16
CA GLU A 1 -18.48 25.27 6.20
C GLU A 1 -18.08 26.07 7.43
N ALA A 2 -17.13 25.64 8.27
CA ALA A 2 -16.76 26.38 9.49
C ALA A 2 -16.24 27.80 9.22
N ALA A 3 -15.57 27.99 8.09
CA ALA A 3 -15.10 29.29 7.59
C ALA A 3 -16.14 30.04 6.73
N GLN A 4 -17.40 29.57 6.66
CA GLN A 4 -18.50 30.14 5.84
C GLN A 4 -18.22 30.29 4.33
N LEU A 5 -17.19 29.62 3.82
CA LEU A 5 -16.94 29.56 2.38
C LEU A 5 -18.05 28.79 1.65
N PRO A 6 -18.42 29.19 0.41
CA PRO A 6 -19.36 28.46 -0.43
C PRO A 6 -18.94 27.00 -0.61
N THR A 7 -19.90 26.08 -0.49
CA THR A 7 -19.68 24.63 -0.71
C THR A 7 -20.67 24.10 -1.74
N LEU A 8 -20.26 23.09 -2.49
CA LEU A 8 -21.12 22.37 -3.41
C LEU A 8 -22.17 21.54 -2.65
N LYS A 9 -23.17 21.04 -3.39
CA LYS A 9 -24.27 20.24 -2.82
C LYS A 9 -23.73 18.99 -2.12
N ALA A 10 -24.15 18.77 -0.88
CA ALA A 10 -23.81 17.56 -0.13
C ALA A 10 -24.44 16.31 -0.75
N GLY A 11 -23.68 15.22 -0.77
CA GLY A 11 -24.15 13.89 -1.17
C GLY A 11 -24.64 13.03 0.00
N PRO A 12 -25.14 11.81 -0.28
CA PRO A 12 -25.58 10.88 0.74
C PRO A 12 -24.41 10.32 1.57
N GLN A 13 -24.39 10.53 2.89
CA GLN A 13 -23.31 10.12 3.80
C GLN A 13 -22.05 11.05 3.76
N GLU A 14 -22.21 12.27 3.26
CA GLU A 14 -21.19 13.34 3.16
C GLU A 14 -20.22 13.40 4.36
N ARG A 15 -20.73 13.42 5.59
CA ARG A 15 -19.90 13.54 6.81
C ARG A 15 -18.87 12.42 6.96
N VAL A 16 -19.21 11.20 6.54
CA VAL A 16 -18.30 10.05 6.63
C VAL A 16 -17.28 10.08 5.51
N LEU A 17 -17.71 10.43 4.30
CA LEU A 17 -16.83 10.55 3.14
C LEU A 17 -15.86 11.73 3.23
N ARG A 18 -16.25 12.84 3.88
CA ARG A 18 -15.33 13.96 4.16
C ARG A 18 -14.13 13.54 5.00
N ARG A 19 -14.35 12.65 5.99
CA ARG A 19 -13.26 12.07 6.78
C ARG A 19 -12.34 11.17 5.94
N ALA A 20 -12.77 10.76 4.76
CA ALA A 20 -11.96 9.98 3.85
C ALA A 20 -10.89 10.80 3.13
N CYS A 21 -11.10 12.10 2.91
CA CYS A 21 -10.07 12.99 2.36
C CYS A 21 -8.79 12.94 3.21
N GLY A 22 -8.94 12.95 4.54
CA GLY A 22 -7.81 12.79 5.47
C GLY A 22 -7.08 11.44 5.36
N ARG A 23 -7.71 10.40 4.80
CA ARG A 23 -7.07 9.10 4.55
C ARG A 23 -6.21 9.09 3.29
N LEU A 24 -6.18 10.18 2.52
CA LEU A 24 -5.37 10.31 1.29
C LEU A 24 -4.12 11.17 1.52
N LEU A 25 -3.92 11.72 2.72
CA LEU A 25 -2.80 12.62 3.04
C LEU A 25 -1.41 11.99 2.89
N HIS A 26 -1.32 10.66 2.83
CA HIS A 26 -0.07 9.94 2.64
C HIS A 26 0.33 9.79 1.16
N ILE A 27 -0.55 10.12 0.20
CA ILE A 27 -0.23 10.00 -1.23
C ILE A 27 0.94 10.92 -1.57
N ASP A 28 1.95 10.36 -2.23
CA ASP A 28 3.19 11.03 -2.59
C ASP A 28 3.82 10.51 -3.89
N ASP A 29 3.01 9.92 -4.79
CA ASP A 29 3.43 9.47 -6.12
C ASP A 29 2.63 10.11 -7.25
N ALA A 30 3.30 10.33 -8.39
CA ALA A 30 2.72 10.98 -9.55
C ALA A 30 1.63 10.11 -10.20
N THR A 31 1.84 8.79 -10.28
CA THR A 31 0.86 7.85 -10.86
C THR A 31 -0.54 8.01 -10.24
N ARG A 32 -0.66 7.99 -8.90
CA ARG A 32 -1.95 8.18 -8.22
C ARG A 32 -2.45 9.60 -8.32
N ILE A 33 -1.59 10.61 -8.12
CA ILE A 33 -2.01 12.02 -8.17
C ILE A 33 -2.65 12.34 -9.51
N GLU A 34 -2.00 11.99 -10.62
CA GLU A 34 -2.50 12.23 -11.97
C GLU A 34 -3.77 11.42 -12.23
N ALA A 35 -3.76 10.13 -11.96
CA ALA A 35 -4.90 9.26 -12.22
C ALA A 35 -6.13 9.68 -11.39
N PHE A 36 -5.95 9.93 -10.10
CA PHE A 36 -7.07 10.31 -9.23
C PHE A 36 -7.59 11.69 -9.62
N SER A 37 -6.74 12.63 -10.02
CA SER A 37 -7.16 13.96 -10.51
C SER A 37 -8.04 13.83 -11.76
N ARG A 38 -7.69 12.94 -12.70
CA ARG A 38 -8.55 12.62 -13.85
C ARG A 38 -9.87 11.99 -13.41
N LEU A 39 -9.80 10.97 -12.54
CA LEU A 39 -10.96 10.18 -12.10
C LEU A 39 -11.97 10.99 -11.27
N VAL A 40 -11.54 11.97 -10.48
CA VAL A 40 -12.48 12.85 -9.75
C VAL A 40 -13.03 13.99 -10.59
N SER A 41 -12.48 14.21 -11.79
CA SER A 41 -12.94 15.25 -12.73
C SER A 41 -13.98 14.74 -13.74
N VAL A 42 -14.25 13.43 -13.79
CA VAL A 42 -15.26 12.87 -14.69
C VAL A 42 -16.68 13.10 -14.18
N THR A 43 -17.64 13.24 -15.09
CA THR A 43 -19.06 13.43 -14.76
C THR A 43 -19.87 12.13 -14.79
N ALA A 44 -19.29 11.03 -15.25
CA ALA A 44 -19.95 9.74 -15.35
C ALA A 44 -19.00 8.60 -14.97
N VAL A 45 -19.55 7.53 -14.39
CA VAL A 45 -18.78 6.33 -14.06
C VAL A 45 -18.28 5.67 -15.36
N PRO A 46 -16.99 5.28 -15.46
CA PRO A 46 -16.49 4.51 -16.59
C PRO A 46 -17.34 3.27 -16.85
N LYS A 47 -17.60 2.92 -18.11
CA LYS A 47 -18.32 1.68 -18.41
C LYS A 47 -17.43 0.48 -18.08
N ARG A 48 -18.04 -0.59 -17.59
CA ARG A 48 -17.35 -1.84 -17.28
C ARG A 48 -16.64 -2.40 -18.51
N GLY A 49 -15.40 -2.84 -18.34
CA GLY A 49 -14.59 -3.46 -19.40
C GLY A 49 -13.95 -2.49 -20.39
N ILE A 50 -14.07 -1.17 -20.17
CA ILE A 50 -13.38 -0.16 -21.01
C ILE A 50 -12.00 0.17 -20.44
N LEU A 51 -11.84 0.18 -19.12
CA LEU A 51 -10.57 0.52 -18.48
C LEU A 51 -9.57 -0.61 -18.65
N GLU A 52 -8.33 -0.25 -18.95
CA GLU A 52 -7.21 -1.17 -18.85
C GLU A 52 -7.02 -1.64 -17.40
N ALA A 53 -6.39 -2.80 -17.20
CA ALA A 53 -6.21 -3.38 -15.87
C ALA A 53 -5.53 -2.41 -14.89
N ARG A 54 -4.52 -1.65 -15.34
CA ARG A 54 -3.82 -0.64 -14.53
C ARG A 54 -4.77 0.48 -14.08
N GLU A 55 -5.61 0.98 -14.99
CA GLU A 55 -6.57 2.05 -14.69
C GLU A 55 -7.71 1.56 -13.79
N GLU A 56 -8.19 0.33 -13.97
CA GLU A 56 -9.18 -0.26 -13.08
C GLU A 56 -8.63 -0.44 -11.66
N ARG A 57 -7.37 -0.87 -11.51
CA ARG A 57 -6.69 -0.95 -10.21
C ARG A 57 -6.57 0.42 -9.54
N LEU A 58 -6.24 1.48 -10.29
CA LEU A 58 -6.22 2.86 -9.80
C LEU A 58 -7.61 3.33 -9.35
N LEU A 59 -8.66 3.08 -10.15
CA LEU A 59 -10.04 3.36 -9.76
C LEU A 59 -10.40 2.62 -8.46
N ARG A 60 -10.01 1.35 -8.33
CA ARG A 60 -10.23 0.54 -7.13
C ARG A 60 -9.52 1.10 -5.91
N MET A 61 -8.27 1.56 -6.04
CA MET A 61 -7.53 2.21 -4.97
C MET A 61 -8.29 3.45 -4.46
N LEU A 62 -8.73 4.33 -5.36
CA LEU A 62 -9.48 5.54 -4.99
C LEU A 62 -10.82 5.19 -4.33
N VAL A 63 -11.63 4.35 -4.98
CA VAL A 63 -12.97 3.98 -4.50
C VAL A 63 -12.90 3.28 -3.15
N ALA A 64 -11.96 2.36 -2.94
CA ALA A 64 -11.81 1.65 -1.68
C ALA A 64 -11.35 2.58 -0.54
N SER A 65 -10.40 3.48 -0.81
CA SER A 65 -9.91 4.44 0.17
C SER A 65 -11.01 5.43 0.60
N VAL A 66 -11.84 5.87 -0.34
CA VAL A 66 -12.87 6.89 -0.08
C VAL A 66 -14.16 6.28 0.46
N THR A 67 -14.70 5.29 -0.24
CA THR A 67 -16.06 4.77 -0.02
C THR A 67 -16.10 3.48 0.81
N GLY A 68 -14.97 2.81 1.03
CA GLY A 68 -14.92 1.48 1.65
C GLY A 68 -15.57 1.39 3.03
N SER A 69 -15.63 2.48 3.79
CA SER A 69 -16.30 2.53 5.10
C SER A 69 -17.82 2.64 5.06
N VAL A 70 -18.42 2.95 3.90
CA VAL A 70 -19.86 3.25 3.78
C VAL A 70 -20.61 2.34 2.81
N VAL A 71 -19.95 1.85 1.76
CA VAL A 71 -20.57 0.95 0.78
C VAL A 71 -20.93 -0.40 1.40
N ASP A 72 -21.94 -1.08 0.88
CA ASP A 72 -22.28 -2.44 1.29
C ASP A 72 -21.13 -3.43 1.00
N LYS A 73 -21.07 -4.55 1.73
CA LYS A 73 -20.03 -5.58 1.54
C LYS A 73 -20.07 -6.26 0.17
N HIS A 74 -21.23 -6.25 -0.49
CA HIS A 74 -21.43 -6.79 -1.84
C HIS A 74 -21.39 -5.73 -2.94
N ALA A 75 -21.17 -4.46 -2.59
CA ALA A 75 -21.08 -3.39 -3.58
C ALA A 75 -19.88 -3.62 -4.51
N GLY A 76 -20.13 -3.61 -5.81
CA GLY A 76 -19.08 -3.69 -6.83
C GLY A 76 -18.28 -2.39 -6.92
N LEU A 77 -17.12 -2.44 -7.60
CA LEU A 77 -16.30 -1.25 -7.86
C LEU A 77 -17.11 -0.09 -8.46
N TYR A 78 -18.00 -0.39 -9.40
CA TYR A 78 -18.83 0.59 -10.10
C TYR A 78 -19.98 1.13 -9.23
N ASP A 79 -20.44 0.40 -8.22
CA ASP A 79 -21.37 0.92 -7.20
C ASP A 79 -20.69 1.97 -6.33
N GLY A 80 -19.48 1.67 -5.85
CA GLY A 80 -18.67 2.63 -5.09
C GLY A 80 -18.30 3.87 -5.92
N SER A 81 -18.02 3.69 -7.21
CA SER A 81 -17.78 4.80 -8.14
C SER A 81 -19.01 5.70 -8.29
N ARG A 82 -20.22 5.13 -8.42
CA ARG A 82 -21.48 5.90 -8.45
C ARG A 82 -21.71 6.66 -7.15
N LEU A 83 -21.44 6.01 -6.01
CA LEU A 83 -21.55 6.67 -4.71
C LEU A 83 -20.58 7.85 -4.62
N LEU A 84 -19.32 7.68 -5.01
CA LEU A 84 -18.34 8.75 -5.02
C LEU A 84 -18.80 9.94 -5.89
N LEU A 85 -19.28 9.66 -7.11
CA LEU A 85 -19.77 10.72 -8.01
C LEU A 85 -21.01 11.47 -7.50
N SER A 86 -21.78 10.87 -6.59
CA SER A 86 -22.92 11.55 -5.95
C SER A 86 -22.52 12.63 -4.92
N HIS A 87 -21.21 12.85 -4.71
CA HIS A 87 -20.65 13.78 -3.73
C HIS A 87 -19.75 14.85 -4.39
N PRO A 88 -20.32 15.87 -5.06
CA PRO A 88 -19.54 16.86 -5.78
C PRO A 88 -18.60 17.68 -4.87
N GLN A 89 -19.00 17.96 -3.62
CA GLN A 89 -18.12 18.62 -2.65
C GLN A 89 -16.90 17.76 -2.28
N ILE A 90 -17.08 16.44 -2.11
CA ILE A 90 -15.98 15.51 -1.81
C ILE A 90 -15.04 15.37 -3.00
N LEU A 91 -15.56 15.30 -4.22
CA LEU A 91 -14.73 15.27 -5.44
C LEU A 91 -13.85 16.52 -5.53
N GLU A 92 -14.42 17.70 -5.28
CA GLU A 92 -13.70 18.97 -5.30
C GLU A 92 -12.64 19.04 -4.18
N GLU A 93 -12.96 18.58 -2.97
CA GLU A 93 -12.00 18.50 -1.87
C GLU A 93 -10.83 17.56 -2.19
N ILE A 94 -11.10 16.39 -2.80
CA ILE A 94 -10.05 15.46 -3.21
C ILE A 94 -9.18 16.11 -4.30
N LYS A 95 -9.78 16.79 -5.28
CA LYS A 95 -9.04 17.50 -6.33
C LYS A 95 -8.10 18.57 -5.75
N GLN A 96 -8.60 19.39 -4.83
CA GLN A 96 -7.80 20.42 -4.15
C GLN A 96 -6.68 19.79 -3.31
N LEU A 97 -6.99 18.73 -2.58
CA LEU A 97 -5.99 17.99 -1.81
C LEU A 97 -4.88 17.44 -2.72
N LEU A 98 -5.23 16.80 -3.84
CA LEU A 98 -4.27 16.24 -4.79
C LEU A 98 -3.36 17.32 -5.38
N ALA A 99 -3.89 18.52 -5.67
CA ALA A 99 -3.08 19.65 -6.13
C ALA A 99 -2.02 20.05 -5.08
N VAL A 100 -2.41 20.15 -3.80
CA VAL A 100 -1.48 20.45 -2.70
C VAL A 100 -0.45 19.32 -2.52
N LEU A 101 -0.85 18.06 -2.66
CA LEU A 101 0.07 16.92 -2.55
C LEU A 101 1.06 16.87 -3.73
N ALA A 102 0.63 17.26 -4.93
CA ALA A 102 1.50 17.35 -6.10
C ALA A 102 2.65 18.35 -5.89
N GLU A 103 2.37 19.51 -5.29
CA GLU A 103 3.38 20.52 -4.96
C GLU A 103 4.34 20.07 -3.85
N ARG A 104 3.92 19.14 -2.98
CA ARG A 104 4.72 18.63 -1.85
C ARG A 104 5.50 17.37 -2.18
N MET A 105 5.30 16.78 -3.36
CA MET A 105 5.98 15.57 -3.77
C MET A 105 7.48 15.84 -3.92
N GLY A 106 8.27 15.29 -3.00
CA GLY A 106 9.72 15.53 -2.90
C GLY A 106 10.59 14.49 -3.61
N HIS A 107 10.00 13.49 -4.27
CA HIS A 107 10.75 12.43 -4.94
C HIS A 107 10.11 12.04 -6.28
N LEU A 108 10.94 11.56 -7.20
CA LEU A 108 10.48 10.94 -8.44
C LEU A 108 10.40 9.43 -8.21
N GLY A 109 9.18 8.92 -8.10
CA GLY A 109 8.95 7.49 -7.97
C GLY A 109 9.34 6.73 -9.24
N ARG A 110 9.59 5.43 -9.09
CA ARG A 110 9.93 4.54 -10.21
C ARG A 110 8.88 3.43 -10.31
N PRO A 111 8.22 3.23 -11.47
CA PRO A 111 7.26 2.15 -11.62
C PRO A 111 7.95 0.77 -11.61
N LEU A 112 7.16 -0.30 -11.55
CA LEU A 112 7.61 -1.69 -11.67
C LEU A 112 7.59 -2.16 -13.13
N PRO A 113 8.74 -2.27 -13.83
CA PRO A 113 8.73 -2.66 -15.25
C PRO A 113 8.25 -4.09 -15.49
N GLU A 114 8.46 -4.97 -14.50
CA GLU A 114 8.07 -6.39 -14.57
C GLU A 114 6.57 -6.61 -14.33
N LEU A 115 5.90 -5.63 -13.73
CA LEU A 115 4.47 -5.67 -13.40
C LEU A 115 3.81 -4.35 -13.83
N PRO A 116 3.71 -4.07 -15.14
CA PRO A 116 3.22 -2.79 -15.65
C PRO A 116 1.75 -2.53 -15.27
N GLU A 117 0.97 -3.57 -14.95
CA GLU A 117 -0.40 -3.38 -14.46
C GLU A 117 -0.49 -2.96 -12.99
N VAL A 118 0.58 -3.15 -12.20
CA VAL A 118 0.61 -2.77 -10.78
C VAL A 118 1.01 -1.28 -10.68
N PRO A 119 0.09 -0.37 -10.29
CA PRO A 119 0.34 1.06 -10.29
C PRO A 119 1.06 1.53 -9.01
N LEU A 120 2.13 0.83 -8.63
CA LEU A 120 2.96 1.20 -7.48
C LEU A 120 4.29 1.79 -7.96
N GLU A 121 4.75 2.81 -7.25
CA GLU A 121 6.05 3.44 -7.45
C GLU A 121 6.96 3.17 -6.25
N LEU A 122 8.23 2.88 -6.53
CA LEU A 122 9.24 2.65 -5.49
C LEU A 122 9.31 3.86 -4.55
N HIS A 123 9.36 3.55 -3.25
CA HIS A 123 9.50 4.47 -2.13
C HIS A 123 8.31 5.42 -1.88
N ALA A 124 7.23 5.30 -2.65
CA ALA A 124 5.97 5.93 -2.32
C ALA A 124 5.23 5.17 -1.21
N ARG A 125 4.21 5.81 -0.62
CA ARG A 125 3.48 5.29 0.55
C ARG A 125 2.12 4.74 0.19
N TYR A 126 1.79 3.55 0.69
CA TYR A 126 0.51 2.88 0.43
C TYR A 126 -0.06 2.25 1.70
N THR A 127 -1.38 2.36 1.89
CA THR A 127 -2.10 1.58 2.88
C THR A 127 -2.29 0.13 2.40
N ARG A 128 -2.57 -0.80 3.32
CA ARG A 128 -2.88 -2.19 2.93
C ARG A 128 -4.02 -2.32 1.92
N VAL A 129 -5.03 -1.46 2.04
CA VAL A 129 -6.18 -1.41 1.10
C VAL A 129 -5.70 -1.05 -0.30
N GLU A 130 -4.85 -0.05 -0.42
CA GLU A 130 -4.29 0.39 -1.69
C GLU A 130 -3.32 -0.64 -2.28
N ILE A 131 -2.49 -1.26 -1.46
CA ILE A 131 -1.57 -2.33 -1.88
C ILE A 131 -2.37 -3.47 -2.51
N LEU A 132 -3.37 -4.00 -1.81
CA LEU A 132 -4.21 -5.07 -2.34
C LEU A 132 -4.97 -4.65 -3.60
N ALA A 133 -5.52 -3.44 -3.65
CA ALA A 133 -6.18 -2.92 -4.84
C ALA A 133 -5.23 -2.80 -6.04
N ALA A 134 -3.98 -2.37 -5.81
CA ALA A 134 -2.94 -2.28 -6.85
C ALA A 134 -2.54 -3.65 -7.42
N PHE A 135 -2.63 -4.71 -6.62
CA PHE A 135 -2.42 -6.10 -7.05
C PHE A 135 -3.70 -6.76 -7.61
N GLY A 136 -4.79 -6.01 -7.76
CA GLY A 136 -6.05 -6.54 -8.32
C GLY A 136 -6.79 -7.50 -7.38
N VAL A 137 -6.54 -7.43 -6.07
CA VAL A 137 -7.19 -8.32 -5.11
C VAL A 137 -8.62 -7.84 -4.82
N GLY A 138 -9.57 -8.72 -5.12
CA GLY A 138 -11.01 -8.50 -4.90
C GLY A 138 -11.71 -7.78 -6.06
N GLU A 139 -13.02 -7.96 -6.16
CA GLU A 139 -13.85 -7.40 -7.23
C GLU A 139 -14.75 -6.24 -6.76
N GLY A 140 -14.97 -6.11 -5.46
CA GLY A 140 -15.85 -5.11 -4.85
C GLY A 140 -15.25 -3.71 -4.65
N ALA A 141 -16.09 -2.78 -4.22
CA ALA A 141 -15.69 -1.45 -3.73
C ALA A 141 -14.98 -1.51 -2.37
N ARG A 142 -15.17 -2.60 -1.61
CA ARG A 142 -14.36 -2.92 -0.43
C ARG A 142 -13.25 -3.90 -0.81
N VAL A 143 -12.08 -3.70 -0.23
CA VAL A 143 -10.95 -4.63 -0.34
C VAL A 143 -10.94 -5.55 0.88
N LEU A 144 -10.43 -6.77 0.71
CA LEU A 144 -10.33 -7.76 1.78
C LEU A 144 -9.51 -7.23 2.96
N PRO A 145 -9.88 -7.57 4.21
CA PRO A 145 -9.09 -7.21 5.38
C PRO A 145 -7.77 -8.00 5.37
N TRP A 146 -6.64 -7.28 5.35
CA TRP A 146 -5.30 -7.85 5.53
C TRP A 146 -4.78 -7.50 6.93
N GLN A 147 -4.72 -8.51 7.79
CA GLN A 147 -4.36 -8.36 9.21
C GLN A 147 -3.01 -8.99 9.57
N THR A 148 -2.49 -9.90 8.73
CA THR A 148 -1.20 -10.57 8.90
C THR A 148 -0.04 -9.72 8.37
N GLY A 149 1.20 -10.15 8.64
CA GLY A 149 2.40 -9.52 8.08
C GLY A 149 2.66 -9.85 6.59
N VAL A 150 2.08 -10.93 6.06
CA VAL A 150 2.28 -11.38 4.67
C VAL A 150 0.95 -11.74 4.02
N PHE A 151 0.77 -11.40 2.75
CA PHE A 151 -0.38 -11.76 1.92
C PHE A 151 0.10 -12.37 0.60
N TRP A 152 -0.40 -13.56 0.24
CA TRP A 152 -0.17 -14.17 -1.06
C TRP A 152 -1.21 -13.71 -2.07
N VAL A 153 -0.76 -13.22 -3.21
CA VAL A 153 -1.61 -12.89 -4.36
C VAL A 153 -1.43 -13.96 -5.43
N ASP A 154 -2.52 -14.64 -5.79
CA ASP A 154 -2.50 -15.73 -6.77
C ASP A 154 -2.50 -15.22 -8.22
N SER A 155 -3.35 -14.21 -8.51
CA SER A 155 -3.49 -13.61 -9.85
C SER A 155 -2.23 -12.91 -10.36
N VAL A 156 -1.39 -12.46 -9.44
CA VAL A 156 -0.05 -11.94 -9.69
C VAL A 156 0.84 -12.65 -8.67
N PRO A 157 1.41 -13.83 -8.99
CA PRO A 157 2.09 -14.71 -8.04
C PRO A 157 3.13 -13.95 -7.20
N ALA A 158 2.72 -13.45 -6.03
CA ALA A 158 3.51 -12.51 -5.25
C ALA A 158 3.20 -12.59 -3.76
N ASP A 159 4.24 -12.63 -2.94
CA ASP A 159 4.15 -12.35 -1.51
C ASP A 159 4.30 -10.85 -1.26
N LEU A 160 3.29 -10.29 -0.61
CA LEU A 160 3.30 -8.91 -0.13
C LEU A 160 3.65 -8.92 1.35
N PHE A 161 4.83 -8.43 1.72
CA PHE A 161 5.28 -8.32 3.10
C PHE A 161 5.02 -6.90 3.60
N ALA A 162 4.19 -6.74 4.63
CA ALA A 162 3.92 -5.45 5.26
C ALA A 162 4.28 -5.49 6.75
N PHE A 163 5.43 -4.92 7.09
CA PHE A 163 6.00 -4.99 8.44
C PHE A 163 6.31 -3.60 9.01
N THR A 164 6.58 -3.56 10.32
CA THR A 164 6.85 -2.32 11.05
C THR A 164 8.28 -2.37 11.57
N LEU A 165 9.05 -1.34 11.23
CA LEU A 165 10.38 -1.09 11.74
C LEU A 165 10.28 -0.41 13.11
N ASP A 166 9.50 -0.98 14.03
CA ASP A 166 9.32 -0.44 15.38
C ASP A 166 10.35 -1.04 16.35
N LYS A 167 10.85 -0.15 17.19
CA LYS A 167 11.92 -0.37 18.15
C LYS A 167 11.53 -0.07 19.58
N THR A 168 10.25 0.21 19.85
CA THR A 168 9.78 0.73 21.14
C THR A 168 10.43 0.00 22.32
N LYS A 169 11.26 0.75 23.07
CA LYS A 169 11.84 0.37 24.35
C LYS A 169 10.70 0.22 25.37
N GLY A 170 10.11 -0.96 25.45
CA GLY A 170 9.22 -1.38 26.53
C GLY A 170 9.95 -2.35 27.44
N GLN A 171 9.80 -2.15 28.75
CA GLN A 171 10.51 -2.86 29.82
C GLN A 171 10.36 -4.39 29.71
N PHE A 172 11.42 -5.12 30.12
CA PHE A 172 11.54 -6.58 30.32
C PHE A 172 12.14 -7.44 29.17
N SER A 173 13.19 -8.17 29.57
CA SER A 173 14.02 -9.20 28.92
C SER A 173 15.11 -8.78 27.89
N PRO A 174 16.42 -8.98 28.21
CA PRO A 174 17.55 -8.74 27.30
C PRO A 174 17.82 -9.82 26.23
N THR A 175 16.96 -10.84 26.04
CA THR A 175 17.29 -12.00 25.17
C THR A 175 16.45 -12.16 23.90
N THR A 176 15.57 -11.21 23.55
CA THR A 176 14.65 -11.39 22.39
C THR A 176 14.40 -10.09 21.63
N ARG A 177 15.43 -9.47 21.03
CA ARG A 177 15.22 -8.19 20.34
C ARG A 177 15.98 -8.07 19.02
N TYR A 178 15.37 -8.53 17.93
CA TYR A 178 15.36 -7.91 16.60
C TYR A 178 14.10 -8.42 15.89
N ARG A 179 13.34 -7.60 15.17
CA ARG A 179 12.22 -8.13 14.36
C ARG A 179 12.42 -7.81 12.89
N ASP A 180 12.38 -6.54 12.50
CA ASP A 180 12.59 -6.16 11.11
C ASP A 180 13.46 -4.88 11.02
N TYR A 181 14.47 -4.86 10.14
CA TYR A 181 15.37 -3.70 9.98
C TYR A 181 16.12 -3.67 8.65
N ALA A 182 16.56 -2.48 8.24
CA ALA A 182 17.47 -2.33 7.10
C ALA A 182 18.92 -2.59 7.55
N ILE A 183 19.55 -3.64 7.01
CA ILE A 183 20.96 -3.99 7.23
C ILE A 183 21.86 -3.04 6.43
N SER A 184 21.46 -2.75 5.19
CA SER A 184 22.12 -1.81 4.28
C SER A 184 21.08 -1.24 3.31
N PRO A 185 21.43 -0.28 2.43
CA PRO A 185 20.49 0.23 1.43
C PRO A 185 19.88 -0.86 0.54
N ASN A 186 20.51 -2.03 0.41
CA ASN A 186 20.02 -3.14 -0.42
C ASN A 186 19.60 -4.38 0.38
N LEU A 187 19.79 -4.42 1.70
CA LEU A 187 19.54 -5.62 2.50
C LEU A 187 18.57 -5.32 3.63
N ILE A 188 17.52 -6.13 3.71
CA ILE A 188 16.48 -6.05 4.74
C ILE A 188 16.47 -7.36 5.52
N HIS A 189 16.53 -7.26 6.84
CA HIS A 189 16.21 -8.35 7.74
C HIS A 189 14.71 -8.35 8.00
N TRP A 190 14.08 -9.53 7.90
CA TRP A 190 12.68 -9.74 8.24
C TRP A 190 12.48 -11.07 8.98
N GLU A 191 11.72 -11.07 10.07
CA GLU A 191 11.38 -12.29 10.82
C GLU A 191 9.98 -12.80 10.43
N SER A 192 9.89 -14.10 10.14
CA SER A 192 8.61 -14.73 9.82
C SER A 192 7.67 -14.85 11.01
N GLN A 193 6.39 -15.14 10.74
CA GLN A 193 5.47 -15.54 11.81
C GLN A 193 6.04 -16.78 12.54
N SER A 194 5.78 -16.87 13.85
CA SER A 194 6.32 -17.91 14.75
C SER A 194 5.98 -19.36 14.36
N VAL A 195 5.02 -19.55 13.46
CA VAL A 195 4.59 -20.86 12.96
C VAL A 195 5.24 -21.25 11.64
N THR A 196 5.84 -20.31 10.92
CA THR A 196 6.44 -20.54 9.61
C THR A 196 7.77 -21.24 9.79
N ARG A 197 7.88 -22.46 9.25
CA ARG A 197 9.12 -23.24 9.22
C ARG A 197 9.80 -23.14 7.87
N ALA A 198 11.12 -23.25 7.81
CA ALA A 198 11.85 -23.21 6.54
C ALA A 198 11.44 -24.33 5.56
N ASP A 199 11.13 -25.51 6.08
CA ASP A 199 10.67 -26.68 5.31
C ASP A 199 9.17 -26.67 4.97
N SER A 200 8.41 -25.69 5.45
CA SER A 200 6.98 -25.57 5.14
C SER A 200 6.74 -25.07 3.71
N GLU A 201 5.55 -25.28 3.16
CA GLU A 201 5.18 -24.77 1.82
C GLU A 201 5.46 -23.27 1.68
N THR A 202 5.06 -22.46 2.66
CA THR A 202 5.34 -21.02 2.70
C THR A 202 6.83 -20.72 2.81
N GLY A 203 7.57 -21.43 3.68
CA GLY A 203 9.02 -21.24 3.84
C GLY A 203 9.80 -21.58 2.57
N LEU A 204 9.43 -22.66 1.89
CA LEU A 204 10.01 -23.07 0.61
C LEU A 204 9.65 -22.09 -0.51
N ARG A 205 8.43 -21.56 -0.51
CA ARG A 205 7.99 -20.53 -1.46
C ARG A 205 8.80 -19.24 -1.31
N TYR A 206 9.10 -18.80 -0.07
CA TYR A 206 10.00 -17.67 0.16
C TYR A 206 11.41 -17.93 -0.38
N GLN A 207 11.98 -19.10 -0.11
CA GLN A 207 13.35 -19.46 -0.53
C GLN A 207 13.47 -19.60 -2.05
N ARG A 208 12.49 -20.25 -2.69
CA ARG A 208 12.52 -20.63 -4.10
C ARG A 208 11.67 -19.73 -4.99
N HIS A 209 11.24 -18.57 -4.50
CA HIS A 209 10.32 -17.68 -5.21
C HIS A 209 10.82 -17.33 -6.62
N ALA A 210 12.13 -17.14 -6.78
CA ALA A 210 12.76 -16.83 -8.06
C ALA A 210 12.64 -17.98 -9.07
N GLU A 211 12.91 -19.20 -8.62
CA GLU A 211 12.81 -20.43 -9.42
C GLU A 211 11.36 -20.72 -9.80
N GLN A 212 10.41 -20.38 -8.91
CA GLN A 212 8.98 -20.55 -9.10
C GLN A 212 8.34 -19.41 -9.91
N GLY A 213 9.10 -18.40 -10.32
CA GLY A 213 8.59 -17.26 -11.07
C GLY A 213 7.67 -16.32 -10.26
N SER A 214 7.71 -16.38 -8.93
CA SER A 214 6.93 -15.52 -8.05
C SER A 214 7.74 -14.33 -7.51
N TYR A 215 7.02 -13.27 -7.14
CA TYR A 215 7.59 -12.03 -6.65
C TYR A 215 7.56 -11.93 -5.13
N VAL A 216 8.54 -11.22 -4.57
CA VAL A 216 8.54 -10.82 -3.17
C VAL A 216 8.54 -9.29 -3.14
N MET A 217 7.54 -8.70 -2.51
CA MET A 217 7.30 -7.25 -2.47
C MET A 217 7.34 -6.77 -1.04
N LEU A 218 8.29 -5.90 -0.71
CA LEU A 218 8.49 -5.45 0.66
C LEU A 218 7.88 -4.06 0.90
N PHE A 219 7.12 -3.95 1.99
CA PHE A 219 6.49 -2.73 2.47
C PHE A 219 6.80 -2.53 3.95
N ALA A 220 7.27 -1.35 4.31
CA ALA A 220 7.66 -1.04 5.68
C ALA A 220 7.11 0.30 6.16
N ARG A 221 6.85 0.41 7.45
CA ARG A 221 6.50 1.67 8.12
C ARG A 221 7.32 1.82 9.40
N HIS A 222 7.45 3.04 9.90
CA HIS A 222 8.21 3.29 11.12
C HIS A 222 7.47 2.85 12.36
N ARG A 223 6.18 3.19 12.46
CA ARG A 223 5.42 3.02 13.69
C ARG A 223 4.15 2.22 13.47
N VAL A 224 3.67 1.59 14.53
CA VAL A 224 2.46 0.74 14.47
C VAL A 224 1.20 1.56 14.17
N ASP A 225 1.18 2.84 14.52
CA ASP A 225 0.09 3.80 14.28
C ASP A 225 0.09 4.39 12.86
N ASP A 226 1.21 4.32 12.14
CA ASP A 226 1.29 4.74 10.74
C ASP A 226 0.40 3.84 9.86
N ARG A 227 -0.58 4.41 9.17
CA ARG A 227 -1.50 3.62 8.33
C ARG A 227 -0.89 3.17 7.00
N SER A 228 0.06 3.95 6.48
CA SER A 228 0.70 3.72 5.19
C SER A 228 2.10 3.14 5.37
N PHE A 229 2.55 2.39 4.38
CA PHE A 229 3.85 1.75 4.30
C PHE A 229 4.59 2.28 3.08
N TYR A 230 5.88 2.55 3.23
CA TYR A 230 6.78 2.75 2.10
C TYR A 230 6.89 1.46 1.30
N PHE A 231 6.75 1.53 -0.02
CA PHE A 231 7.05 0.43 -0.91
C PHE A 231 8.56 0.36 -1.14
N LEU A 232 9.24 -0.61 -0.53
CA LEU A 232 10.70 -0.77 -0.65
C LEU A 232 11.09 -1.37 -2.00
N GLY A 233 10.15 -2.05 -2.64
CA GLY A 233 10.34 -2.65 -3.96
C GLY A 233 10.41 -4.17 -3.95
N PRO A 234 10.65 -4.77 -5.14
CA PRO A 234 10.85 -6.19 -5.29
C PRO A 234 12.17 -6.64 -4.65
N ALA A 235 12.16 -7.81 -4.03
CA ALA A 235 13.33 -8.38 -3.37
C ALA A 235 13.61 -9.82 -3.81
N ARG A 236 14.84 -10.26 -3.54
CA ARG A 236 15.32 -11.64 -3.73
C ARG A 236 15.75 -12.24 -2.41
N TYR A 237 15.42 -13.50 -2.19
CA TYR A 237 15.90 -14.27 -1.06
C TYR A 237 17.44 -14.37 -1.10
N VAL A 238 18.11 -14.17 0.04
CA VAL A 238 19.57 -14.33 0.17
C VAL A 238 19.89 -15.52 1.07
N SER A 239 19.40 -15.48 2.31
CA SER A 239 19.65 -16.47 3.34
C SER A 239 18.58 -16.37 4.42
N HIS A 240 18.52 -17.36 5.30
CA HIS A 240 17.84 -17.24 6.57
C HIS A 240 18.67 -17.88 7.68
N GLU A 241 18.39 -17.47 8.91
CA GLU A 241 18.82 -18.12 10.14
C GLU A 241 17.60 -18.61 10.89
N SER A 242 17.75 -19.63 11.73
CA SER A 242 16.66 -20.28 12.47
C SER A 242 15.61 -20.97 11.60
N GLU A 243 15.23 -22.18 12.00
CA GLU A 243 14.23 -22.99 11.30
C GLU A 243 12.80 -22.53 11.61
N ARG A 244 12.56 -21.87 12.77
CA ARG A 244 11.23 -21.41 13.22
C ARG A 244 11.31 -20.40 14.39
N PRO A 245 10.89 -19.13 14.22
CA PRO A 245 10.61 -18.47 12.95
C PRO A 245 11.88 -18.36 12.08
N MET A 246 11.70 -18.17 10.79
CA MET A 246 12.79 -17.86 9.86
C MET A 246 13.18 -16.40 9.99
N SER A 247 14.47 -16.13 10.22
CA SER A 247 15.07 -14.80 10.15
C SER A 247 15.68 -14.61 8.77
N ILE A 248 14.92 -14.02 7.84
CA ILE A 248 15.27 -13.95 6.42
C ILE A 248 16.00 -12.66 6.11
N THR A 249 17.09 -12.77 5.34
CA THR A 249 17.73 -11.64 4.67
C THR A 249 17.24 -11.54 3.23
N TRP A 250 16.56 -10.43 2.93
CA TRP A 250 16.10 -10.08 1.59
C TRP A 250 17.04 -9.06 0.95
N ARG A 251 17.34 -9.24 -0.34
CA ARG A 251 18.05 -8.25 -1.17
C ARG A 251 17.07 -7.47 -2.05
N LEU A 252 16.96 -6.17 -1.82
CA LEU A 252 16.17 -5.28 -2.67
C LEU A 252 16.83 -5.16 -4.06
N LYS A 253 16.01 -5.23 -5.11
CA LYS A 253 16.45 -4.98 -6.49
C LYS A 253 16.88 -3.53 -6.70
N HIS A 254 16.30 -2.60 -5.94
CA HIS A 254 16.63 -1.18 -5.96
C HIS A 254 17.03 -0.75 -4.55
N ALA A 255 18.14 -0.01 -4.43
CA ALA A 255 18.60 0.47 -3.14
C ALA A 255 17.61 1.49 -2.57
N LEU A 256 17.44 1.47 -1.25
CA LEU A 256 16.76 2.53 -0.52
C LEU A 256 17.50 3.87 -0.73
N PRO A 257 16.75 4.97 -0.91
CA PRO A 257 17.29 6.32 -0.87
C PRO A 257 17.99 6.59 0.45
N GLY A 258 18.98 7.49 0.46
CA GLY A 258 19.81 7.73 1.66
C GLY A 258 19.02 8.22 2.87
N ASP A 259 18.02 9.08 2.66
CA ASP A 259 17.09 9.57 3.68
C ASP A 259 16.18 8.45 4.22
N LEU A 260 15.64 7.60 3.34
CA LEU A 260 14.82 6.45 3.73
C LEU A 260 15.64 5.37 4.46
N PHE A 261 16.87 5.10 3.99
CA PHE A 261 17.77 4.21 4.69
C PHE A 261 18.16 4.77 6.05
N ALA A 262 18.52 6.06 6.15
CA ALA A 262 18.87 6.69 7.42
C ALA A 262 17.71 6.63 8.41
N SER A 263 16.48 6.86 7.96
CA SER A 263 15.29 6.79 8.80
C SER A 263 14.98 5.36 9.28
N PHE A 264 15.30 4.34 8.48
CA PHE A 264 15.16 2.92 8.84
C PHE A 264 16.35 2.34 9.62
N ALA A 265 17.56 2.87 9.43
CA ALA A 265 18.79 2.44 10.09
C ALA A 265 18.96 3.08 11.47
N ALA A 266 18.50 4.32 11.67
CA ALA A 266 18.32 4.89 13.02
C ALA A 266 17.32 4.04 13.84
N ALA A 267 16.44 3.32 13.14
CA ALA A 267 15.72 2.14 13.56
C ALA A 267 16.54 1.03 14.27
N VAL A 268 17.89 1.08 14.26
CA VAL A 268 18.80 -0.02 14.67
C VAL A 268 19.90 0.39 15.69
N ALA A 269 20.27 1.68 15.75
CA ALA A 269 21.08 2.28 16.85
C ALA A 269 20.29 2.66 18.12
#